data_AF-A0A3R8RU48-F1
#
_entry.id   AF-A0A3R8RU48-F1
#
_cell.length_a   1.000
_cell.length_b   1.000
_cell.length_c   1.000
_cell.angle_alpha   90.00
_cell.angle_beta   90.00
_cell.angle_gamma   90.00
#
_symmetry.space_group_name_H-M   'P 1'
#
loop_
_entity.id
_entity.type
_entity.pdbx_description
1 polymer ?
#
loop_
_entity_poly.entity_id
_entity_poly.type
_entity_poly.pdbx_seq_one_letter_code
_entity_poly.pdbx_strand_id
1 'polypeptide(L)'
;MTAIPARLDHLVLATPDLAATVADFTRRTGVVPAPGGVHVGLGTRNHLVSLGGTSYLEIIGPDPGRPEPAGPRPFDLDSLAAARTVTWAISPPDLDAAVATARARGYDPGEIRPMSRRRPDGTLLRWRLTDGRTQHPSGLV
;
A
#
# COMPACT_ATOMS: atom_id res chain seq x y z
N MET A 1 12.39 14.96 -18.08
CA MET A 1 11.34 13.91 -17.95
C MET A 1 11.62 13.17 -16.67
N THR A 2 10.72 13.23 -15.68
CA THR A 2 10.86 12.45 -14.45
C THR A 2 10.54 11.00 -14.81
N ALA A 3 11.57 10.18 -14.97
CA ALA A 3 11.40 8.78 -15.30
C ALA A 3 10.69 8.06 -14.14
N ILE A 4 9.74 7.18 -14.46
CA ILE A 4 9.19 6.26 -13.47
C ILE A 4 10.36 5.44 -12.91
N PRO A 5 10.49 5.30 -11.58
CA PRO A 5 11.56 4.52 -10.98
C PRO A 5 11.57 3.11 -11.56
N ALA A 6 12.75 2.60 -11.93
CA ALA A 6 12.91 1.28 -12.56
C ALA A 6 12.38 0.10 -11.71
N ARG A 7 12.00 0.36 -10.46
CA ARG A 7 11.54 -0.61 -9.47
C ARG A 7 10.25 -0.17 -8.80
N LEU A 8 9.42 0.61 -9.48
CA LEU A 8 8.08 0.92 -8.99
C LEU A 8 7.35 -0.37 -8.66
N ASP A 9 6.97 -0.54 -7.40
CA ASP A 9 6.21 -1.69 -6.95
C ASP A 9 4.71 -1.37 -7.08
N HIS A 10 4.24 -0.35 -6.37
CA HIS A 10 2.85 0.05 -6.47
C HIS A 10 2.57 1.49 -6.10
N LEU A 11 1.42 1.98 -6.54
CA LEU A 11 0.79 3.21 -6.06
C LEU A 11 -0.30 2.83 -5.04
N VAL A 12 -0.52 3.66 -4.02
CA VAL A 12 -1.57 3.42 -3.02
C VAL A 12 -2.66 4.49 -3.11
N LEU A 13 -3.86 4.06 -3.48
CA LEU A 13 -5.10 4.83 -3.42
C LEU A 13 -5.86 4.42 -2.14
N ALA A 14 -5.78 5.27 -1.12
CA ALA A 14 -6.54 5.09 0.12
C ALA A 14 -7.96 5.60 -0.06
N THR A 15 -8.94 4.96 0.58
CA THR A 15 -10.36 5.35 0.50
C THR A 15 -11.15 5.00 1.77
N PRO A 16 -12.13 5.84 2.20
CA PRO A 16 -13.01 5.51 3.31
C PRO A 16 -14.01 4.39 3.00
N ASP A 17 -14.40 4.22 1.73
CA ASP A 17 -15.32 3.18 1.29
C ASP A 17 -14.72 2.42 0.10
N LEU A 18 -14.18 1.25 0.40
CA LEU A 18 -13.53 0.41 -0.60
C LEU A 18 -14.51 -0.11 -1.65
N ALA A 19 -15.73 -0.49 -1.27
CA ALA A 19 -16.70 -1.05 -2.20
C ALA A 19 -17.18 0.02 -3.20
N ALA A 20 -17.52 1.20 -2.69
CA ALA A 20 -17.93 2.33 -3.54
C ALA A 20 -16.79 2.76 -4.48
N THR A 21 -15.54 2.78 -3.99
CA THR A 21 -14.38 3.16 -4.80
C THR A 21 -14.08 2.15 -5.90
N VAL A 22 -14.18 0.85 -5.61
CA VAL A 22 -14.03 -0.20 -6.62
C VAL A 22 -15.11 -0.10 -7.71
N ALA A 23 -16.36 0.17 -7.33
CA ALA A 23 -17.45 0.35 -8.27
C ALA A 23 -17.25 1.61 -9.14
N ASP A 24 -16.82 2.73 -8.54
CA ASP A 24 -16.52 3.97 -9.24
C ASP A 24 -15.33 3.82 -10.22
N PHE A 25 -14.25 3.19 -9.76
CA PHE A 25 -13.08 2.88 -10.58
C PHE A 25 -13.46 2.03 -11.80
N THR A 26 -14.23 0.96 -11.57
CA THR A 26 -14.70 0.06 -12.63
C THR A 26 -15.55 0.82 -13.66
N ARG A 27 -16.49 1.65 -13.18
CA ARG A 27 -17.37 2.44 -14.07
C ARG A 27 -16.58 3.41 -14.94
N ARG A 28 -15.53 4.03 -14.42
CA ARG A 28 -14.74 5.04 -15.13
C ARG A 28 -13.71 4.45 -16.09
N THR A 29 -13.15 3.30 -15.75
CA THR A 29 -11.98 2.73 -16.47
C THR A 29 -12.32 1.49 -17.29
N GLY A 30 -13.45 0.83 -16.99
CA GLY A 30 -13.78 -0.49 -17.54
C GLY A 30 -12.99 -1.65 -16.92
N VAL A 31 -12.05 -1.37 -16.01
CA VAL A 31 -11.21 -2.39 -15.36
C VAL A 31 -11.77 -2.72 -13.99
N VAL A 32 -12.02 -4.00 -13.72
CA VAL A 32 -12.48 -4.48 -12.41
C VAL A 32 -11.26 -4.77 -11.52
N PRO A 33 -11.05 -4.04 -10.41
CA PRO A 33 -10.03 -4.36 -9.43
C PRO A 33 -10.22 -5.77 -8.85
N ALA A 34 -9.16 -6.57 -8.84
CA ALA A 34 -9.19 -7.91 -8.26
C ALA A 34 -9.13 -7.84 -6.73
N PRO A 35 -9.86 -8.69 -5.98
CA PRO A 35 -9.73 -8.77 -4.54
C PRO A 35 -8.29 -9.10 -4.15
N GLY A 36 -7.64 -8.20 -3.41
CA GLY A 36 -6.30 -8.44 -2.92
C GLY A 36 -6.37 -9.30 -1.67
N GLY A 37 -6.82 -8.73 -0.55
CA GLY A 37 -7.08 -9.44 0.71
C GLY A 37 -7.02 -8.56 1.96
N VAL A 38 -6.94 -9.19 3.13
CA VAL A 38 -7.03 -8.53 4.46
C VAL A 38 -5.66 -8.40 5.12
N HIS A 39 -5.28 -7.19 5.53
CA HIS A 39 -4.03 -6.94 6.25
C HIS A 39 -4.16 -7.39 7.70
N VAL A 40 -3.28 -8.29 8.14
CA VAL A 40 -3.39 -8.91 9.46
C VAL A 40 -3.11 -7.89 10.55
N GLY A 41 -4.09 -7.68 11.44
CA GLY A 41 -3.96 -6.78 12.59
C GLY A 41 -4.15 -5.29 12.29
N LEU A 42 -4.38 -4.90 11.03
CA LEU A 42 -4.45 -3.48 10.63
C LEU A 42 -5.87 -2.97 10.36
N GLY A 43 -6.89 -3.84 10.36
CA GLY A 43 -8.28 -3.43 10.11
C GLY A 43 -8.54 -2.91 8.69
N THR A 44 -7.67 -3.24 7.73
CA THR A 44 -7.80 -2.83 6.32
C THR A 44 -7.80 -4.03 5.38
N ARG A 45 -8.38 -3.83 4.20
CA ARG A 45 -8.30 -4.75 3.07
C ARG A 45 -8.10 -3.98 1.77
N ASN A 46 -7.69 -4.67 0.72
CA ASN A 46 -7.39 -4.02 -0.56
C ASN A 46 -7.98 -4.75 -1.77
N HIS A 47 -8.05 -4.00 -2.87
CA HIS A 47 -8.20 -4.48 -4.23
C HIS A 47 -7.02 -4.02 -5.08
N LEU A 48 -6.68 -4.79 -6.11
CA LEU A 48 -5.48 -4.60 -6.91
C LEU A 48 -5.83 -4.45 -8.39
N VAL A 49 -5.16 -3.53 -9.06
CA VAL A 49 -5.21 -3.36 -10.52
C VAL A 49 -3.79 -3.49 -11.06
N SER A 50 -3.56 -4.40 -12.01
CA SER A 50 -2.24 -4.52 -12.64
C SER A 50 -1.93 -3.28 -13.49
N LEU A 51 -0.71 -2.76 -13.39
CA LEU A 51 -0.18 -1.70 -14.25
C LEU A 51 0.81 -2.25 -15.29
N GLY A 52 0.85 -3.59 -15.47
CA GLY A 52 1.84 -4.29 -16.29
C GLY A 52 3.10 -4.67 -15.51
N GLY A 53 3.78 -5.72 -16.00
CA GLY A 53 4.94 -6.29 -15.32
C GLY A 53 4.58 -6.76 -13.91
N THR A 54 5.37 -6.34 -12.92
CA THR A 54 5.14 -6.63 -11.50
C THR A 54 4.43 -5.49 -10.76
N SER A 55 4.13 -4.37 -11.42
CA SER A 55 3.62 -3.18 -10.76
C SER A 55 2.09 -3.16 -10.70
N TYR A 56 1.54 -2.52 -9.67
CA TYR A 56 0.09 -2.46 -9.46
C TYR A 56 -0.39 -1.16 -8.81
N LEU A 57 -1.68 -0.87 -8.92
CA LEU A 57 -2.39 0.08 -8.08
C LEU A 57 -3.06 -0.70 -6.95
N GLU A 58 -2.74 -0.33 -5.71
CA GLU A 58 -3.45 -0.78 -4.52
C GLU A 58 -4.58 0.20 -4.18
N ILE A 59 -5.82 -0.28 -4.18
CA ILE A 59 -6.96 0.44 -3.61
C ILE A 59 -7.20 -0.13 -2.22
N ILE A 60 -6.92 0.66 -1.18
CA ILE A 60 -6.97 0.21 0.22
C ILE A 60 -8.02 1.01 1.01
N GLY A 61 -8.78 0.31 1.85
CA GLY A 61 -9.72 0.96 2.77
C GLY A 61 -10.01 0.11 4.01
N PRO A 62 -10.86 0.61 4.92
CA PRO A 62 -11.29 -0.12 6.10
C PRO A 62 -11.91 -1.48 5.74
N ASP A 63 -11.70 -2.48 6.59
CA ASP A 63 -12.37 -3.77 6.53
C ASP A 63 -13.54 -3.80 7.52
N PRO A 64 -14.80 -3.61 7.07
CA PRO A 64 -15.96 -3.60 7.97
C PRO A 64 -16.32 -4.99 8.53
N GLY A 65 -15.75 -6.06 7.98
CA GLY A 65 -15.98 -7.44 8.45
C GLY A 65 -14.98 -7.88 9.53
N ARG A 66 -14.16 -6.97 10.04
CA ARG A 66 -13.14 -7.25 11.05
C ARG A 66 -13.33 -6.36 12.28
N PRO A 67 -12.86 -6.83 13.45
CA PRO A 67 -12.79 -6.00 14.64
C PRO A 67 -11.98 -4.73 14.37
N GLU A 68 -12.28 -3.67 15.13
CA GLU A 68 -11.44 -2.49 15.22
C GLU A 68 -9.99 -2.91 15.53
N PRO A 69 -9.00 -2.38 14.79
CA PRO A 69 -7.59 -2.63 15.08
C PRO A 69 -7.20 -2.01 16.44
N ALA A 70 -6.11 -2.51 17.03
CA ALA A 70 -5.62 -2.02 18.32
C ALA A 70 -5.03 -0.59 18.26
N GLY A 71 -4.78 -0.07 17.06
CA GLY A 71 -4.26 1.27 16.81
C GLY A 71 -4.86 1.85 15.53
N PRO A 72 -4.50 3.09 15.16
CA PRO A 72 -5.05 3.75 13.98
C PRO A 72 -4.79 2.93 12.72
N ARG A 73 -5.75 2.93 11.80
CA ARG A 73 -5.58 2.31 10.48
C ARG A 73 -4.47 3.06 9.72
N PRO A 74 -3.67 2.34 8.90
CA PRO A 74 -2.65 2.97 8.07
C PRO A 74 -3.21 4.12 7.21
N PHE A 75 -2.35 5.07 6.84
CA PHE A 75 -2.67 6.19 5.94
C PHE A 75 -3.76 7.15 6.45
N ASP A 76 -3.97 7.21 7.76
CA ASP A 76 -5.00 8.02 8.41
C ASP A 76 -6.41 7.72 7.88
N LEU A 77 -6.64 6.46 7.47
CA LEU A 77 -7.90 6.01 6.88
C LEU A 77 -9.13 6.34 7.75
N ASP A 78 -8.95 6.37 9.08
CA ASP A 78 -10.03 6.68 10.03
C ASP A 78 -10.55 8.12 9.92
N SER A 79 -9.77 9.05 9.34
CA SER A 79 -10.15 10.45 9.14
C SER A 79 -10.25 10.86 7.66
N LEU A 80 -10.08 9.91 6.75
CA LEU A 80 -10.01 10.19 5.32
C LEU A 80 -11.40 10.52 4.76
N ALA A 81 -11.62 11.78 4.35
CA ALA A 81 -12.92 12.23 3.84
C ALA A 81 -13.25 11.72 2.43
N ALA A 82 -12.24 11.46 1.60
CA ALA A 82 -12.41 11.03 0.21
C ALA A 82 -11.20 10.23 -0.28
N ALA A 83 -11.41 9.41 -1.32
CA ALA A 83 -10.34 8.64 -1.93
C ALA A 83 -9.22 9.54 -2.46
N ARG A 84 -7.96 9.21 -2.14
CA ARG A 84 -6.78 9.93 -2.65
C ARG A 84 -5.55 9.03 -2.76
N THR A 85 -4.66 9.36 -3.68
CA THR A 85 -3.34 8.71 -3.73
C THR A 85 -2.53 9.22 -2.55
N VAL A 86 -2.07 8.30 -1.68
CA VAL A 86 -1.39 8.65 -0.43
C VAL A 86 0.10 8.38 -0.47
N THR A 87 0.56 7.39 -1.22
CA THR A 87 1.97 7.00 -1.29
C THR A 87 2.25 6.13 -2.53
N TRP A 88 3.51 5.80 -2.75
CA TRP A 88 3.98 4.85 -3.72
C TRP A 88 5.19 4.11 -3.15
N ALA A 89 5.38 2.85 -3.57
CA ALA A 89 6.44 2.00 -3.07
C ALA A 89 7.42 1.57 -4.15
N ILE A 90 8.67 1.29 -3.76
CA ILE A 90 9.64 0.60 -4.62
C ILE A 90 10.05 -0.75 -4.06
N SER A 91 10.41 -1.68 -4.95
CA SER A 91 10.89 -3.01 -4.60
C SER A 91 12.37 -3.16 -4.96
N PRO A 92 13.29 -2.77 -4.04
CA PRO A 92 14.71 -3.03 -4.23
C PRO A 92 15.00 -4.54 -4.18
N PRO A 93 16.01 -5.06 -4.90
CA PRO A 93 16.41 -6.47 -4.81
C PRO A 93 16.82 -6.88 -3.39
N ASP A 94 17.39 -5.92 -2.67
CA ASP A 94 17.88 -6.07 -1.30
C ASP A 94 17.43 -4.85 -0.49
N LEU A 95 16.42 -5.06 0.35
CA LEU A 95 15.86 -4.03 1.22
C LEU A 95 16.86 -3.57 2.29
N ASP A 96 17.62 -4.51 2.85
CA ASP A 96 18.58 -4.24 3.93
C ASP A 96 19.72 -3.35 3.40
N ALA A 97 20.27 -3.68 2.23
CA ALA A 97 21.28 -2.87 1.56
C ALA A 97 20.76 -1.49 1.10
N ALA A 98 19.50 -1.42 0.63
CA ALA A 98 18.87 -0.16 0.25
C ALA A 98 18.71 0.79 1.45
N VAL A 99 18.23 0.28 2.59
CA VAL A 99 18.10 1.05 3.83
C VAL A 99 19.46 1.51 4.36
N ALA A 100 20.47 0.64 4.37
CA ALA A 100 21.83 1.01 4.77
C ALA A 100 22.40 2.12 3.88
N THR A 101 22.20 2.02 2.56
CA THR A 101 22.65 3.02 1.58
C THR A 101 21.95 4.36 1.78
N ALA A 102 20.63 4.35 2.02
CA ALA A 102 19.87 5.56 2.31
C ALA A 102 20.42 6.29 3.56
N ARG A 103 20.64 5.53 4.65
CA ARG A 103 21.19 6.07 5.90
C ARG A 103 22.59 6.64 5.72
N ALA A 104 23.46 5.94 5.00
CA ALA A 104 24.80 6.43 4.67
C ALA A 104 24.78 7.73 3.84
N ARG A 105 23.66 8.01 3.14
CA ARG A 105 23.42 9.24 2.39
C ARG A 105 22.63 10.30 3.16
N GLY A 106 22.41 10.09 4.46
CA GLY A 106 21.76 11.06 5.35
C GLY A 106 20.24 11.00 5.38
N TYR A 107 19.61 9.98 4.76
CA TYR A 107 18.18 9.74 4.86
C TYR A 107 17.90 8.47 5.65
N ASP A 108 17.16 8.58 6.76
CA ASP A 108 16.70 7.40 7.49
C ASP A 108 15.27 7.04 7.06
N PRO A 109 15.08 5.93 6.32
CA PRO A 109 13.75 5.48 5.90
C PRO A 109 13.00 4.78 7.04
N GLY A 110 13.58 4.66 8.24
CA GLY A 110 12.96 4.01 9.39
C GLY A 110 13.35 2.54 9.55
N GLU A 111 12.70 1.86 10.49
CA GLU A 111 12.96 0.44 10.75
C GLU A 111 12.29 -0.45 9.70
N ILE A 112 12.96 -1.55 9.37
CA ILE A 112 12.38 -2.60 8.54
C ILE A 112 11.44 -3.42 9.43
N ARG A 113 10.18 -3.55 9.02
CA ARG A 113 9.14 -4.25 9.76
C ARG A 113 8.47 -5.33 8.89
N PRO A 114 8.08 -6.47 9.47
CA PRO A 114 7.34 -7.50 8.76
C PRO A 114 5.91 -7.04 8.51
N MET A 115 5.33 -7.43 7.38
CA MET A 115 3.94 -7.18 7.05
C MET A 115 3.31 -8.39 6.37
N SER A 116 1.99 -8.52 6.49
CA SER A 116 1.30 -9.67 5.92
C SER A 116 -0.15 -9.37 5.55
N ARG A 117 -0.63 -10.12 4.56
CA ARG A 117 -2.01 -10.03 4.09
C ARG A 117 -2.52 -11.41 3.71
N ARG A 118 -3.75 -11.73 4.11
CA ARG A 118 -4.41 -12.98 3.75
C ARG A 118 -5.27 -12.78 2.51
N ARG A 119 -5.04 -13.60 1.48
CA ARG A 119 -5.83 -13.64 0.24
C ARG A 119 -7.20 -14.31 0.46
N PRO A 120 -8.17 -14.14 -0.46
CA PRO A 120 -9.45 -14.83 -0.40
C PRO A 120 -9.33 -16.36 -0.34
N ASP A 121 -8.32 -16.93 -1.00
CA ASP A 121 -8.02 -18.38 -0.99
C ASP A 121 -7.40 -18.88 0.33
N GLY A 122 -7.22 -18.01 1.32
CA GLY A 122 -6.63 -18.32 2.62
C GLY A 122 -5.09 -18.21 2.67
N THR A 123 -4.42 -18.08 1.52
CA THR A 123 -2.96 -17.93 1.43
C THR A 123 -2.49 -16.68 2.17
N LEU A 124 -1.47 -16.84 3.02
CA LEU A 124 -0.88 -15.73 3.77
C LEU A 124 0.39 -15.24 3.05
N LEU A 125 0.28 -14.07 2.42
CA LEU A 125 1.43 -13.36 1.89
C LEU A 125 2.17 -12.63 3.02
N ARG A 126 3.50 -12.62 2.93
CA ARG A 126 4.39 -11.96 3.88
C ARG A 126 5.47 -11.21 3.12
N TRP A 127 5.82 -10.04 3.62
CA TRP A 127 6.92 -9.22 3.11
C TRP A 127 7.53 -8.39 4.24
N ARG A 128 8.59 -7.65 3.90
CA ARG A 128 9.22 -6.67 4.77
C ARG A 128 9.12 -5.31 4.08
N LEU A 129 8.94 -4.25 4.84
CA LEU A 129 8.96 -2.88 4.32
C LEU A 129 9.52 -1.92 5.37
N THR A 130 9.80 -0.70 4.95
CA THR A 130 10.06 0.45 5.81
C THR A 130 9.35 1.65 5.20
N ASP A 131 8.70 2.48 6.01
CA ASP A 131 7.83 3.58 5.55
C ASP A 131 8.09 4.90 6.29
N GLY A 132 9.18 4.97 7.06
CA GLY A 132 9.53 6.11 7.90
C GLY A 132 8.65 6.23 9.14
N ARG A 133 9.10 6.99 10.14
CA ARG A 133 8.22 7.49 11.22
C ARG A 133 7.39 8.69 10.76
N THR A 134 7.85 9.38 9.73
CA THR A 134 7.19 10.50 9.07
C THR A 134 7.16 10.23 7.58
N GLN A 135 6.05 10.58 6.94
CA GLN A 135 5.89 10.42 5.51
C GLN A 135 6.96 11.22 4.76
N HIS A 136 7.70 10.57 3.85
CA HIS A 136 8.68 11.26 3.02
C HIS A 136 7.98 12.33 2.15
N PRO A 137 8.57 13.52 1.89
CA PRO A 137 7.92 14.57 1.10
C PRO A 137 7.53 14.15 -0.32
N SER A 138 8.23 13.16 -0.90
CA SER A 138 7.85 12.61 -2.21
C SER A 138 6.72 11.57 -2.14
N GLY A 139 6.28 11.20 -0.94
CA GLY A 139 5.36 10.10 -0.70
C GLY A 139 5.94 8.71 -0.97
N LEU A 140 7.28 8.55 -1.00
CA LEU A 140 7.94 7.26 -1.22
C LEU A 140 7.93 6.39 0.04
N VAL A 141 7.68 5.09 -0.18
CA VAL A 141 7.87 3.97 0.76
C VAL A 141 8.92 3.01 0.20
#